data_AF-A0A8I1QII0-F1
#
_entry.id   AF-A0A8I1QII0-F1
#
_cell.length_a   1.000
_cell.length_b   1.000
_cell.length_c   1.000
_cell.angle_alpha   90.00
_cell.angle_beta   90.00
_cell.angle_gamma   90.00
#
_symmetry.space_group_name_H-M   'P 1'
#
loop_
_entity.id
_entity.type
_entity.pdbx_description
1 polymer ?
#
loop_
_entity_poly.entity_id
_entity_poly.type
_entity_poly.pdbx_seq_one_letter_code
_entity_poly.pdbx_strand_id
1 'polypeptide(L)'
;MNLPKLGSKIADARRAIGLSQADLADRIGVDRQTISKWERGLSEPSMGNSSALAQVLGEAGGDTLLQLLLTRELPLGQLAEFPLFASQGVGRRLFNAIQSAGITQSELARRSEISLSTVRRVLTSDTMSIMSSTIGRLSSALSVPEFWLLNGPGDDPPPMLGPKLYNLIVSGREGAWDSGQYEMDGSRIFEYTDRSLIAAIGDVSTDSLMRLTTYPTLFAYETAVNKPAKLGRIVDVSARGRNVEIQFRLDDPEVSINADEMIRYSMLLGIQPDELNRTHWSVKEIDLDQYLSDHRIDPREISPEGDRSLEQLPAPHRFVWDGGQFAAEPVSGTDLDALGKTLLQELKGKARRLLDRLLQTQARTYFSESVAALIDALGDSVDAGLLLSRSRAIDAIVAIMDTAESREEFAADVQAMFRDVAATLDDVRASIPEIAEIEASRLAMSMDASVANGALAAATEISRLAGASRVVDKSVTDALTQTDADIEVASKAAVSTDDVVAVQAAISARGKLVALRLLDVRNFVAKAISSAQAMSLDFGRDALRSSRKGALDGIEAASKEIVQGSAKAAVAYLVYSLAGPLGALAFLVSAFNPLAKKAEKVGRPEGEDSGPTLSA
;
A
#
# COMPACT_ATOMS: atom_id res chain seq x y z
N MET A 1 -5.07 27.97 -38.39
CA MET A 1 -3.96 28.79 -38.92
C MET A 1 -3.10 27.88 -39.80
N ASN A 2 -2.68 28.30 -41.00
CA ASN A 2 -1.96 27.46 -41.97
C ASN A 2 -0.54 27.14 -41.46
N LEU A 3 -0.22 25.87 -41.21
CA LEU A 3 1.14 25.45 -40.85
C LEU A 3 2.13 25.82 -41.98
N PRO A 4 3.28 26.45 -41.69
CA PRO A 4 4.27 26.79 -42.71
C PRO A 4 4.82 25.51 -43.36
N LYS A 5 4.90 25.49 -44.70
CA LYS A 5 5.39 24.34 -45.45
C LYS A 5 6.87 24.07 -45.12
N LEU A 6 7.25 22.81 -44.89
CA LEU A 6 8.62 22.37 -44.57
C LEU A 6 9.70 23.07 -45.44
N GLY A 7 9.44 23.23 -46.74
CA GLY A 7 10.35 23.93 -47.65
C GLY A 7 10.67 25.38 -47.25
N SER A 8 9.68 26.15 -46.79
CA SER A 8 9.90 27.52 -46.32
C SER A 8 10.78 27.57 -45.08
N LYS A 9 10.60 26.62 -44.16
CA LYS A 9 11.40 26.50 -42.93
C LYS A 9 12.85 26.10 -43.20
N ILE A 10 13.10 25.18 -44.14
CA ILE A 10 14.45 24.85 -44.60
C ILE A 10 15.14 26.11 -45.15
N ALA A 11 14.42 26.90 -45.97
CA ALA A 11 14.97 28.12 -46.54
C ALA A 11 15.28 29.19 -45.49
N ASP A 12 14.39 29.36 -44.51
CA ASP A 12 14.54 30.34 -43.43
C ASP A 12 15.69 29.98 -42.50
N ALA A 13 15.79 28.72 -42.07
CA ALA A 13 16.91 28.25 -41.25
C ALA A 13 18.24 28.36 -41.98
N ARG A 14 18.29 27.97 -43.27
CA ARG A 14 19.50 28.15 -44.10
C ARG A 14 19.95 29.60 -44.16
N ARG A 15 19.00 30.54 -44.36
CA ARG A 15 19.31 31.98 -44.40
C ARG A 15 19.74 32.52 -43.04
N ALA A 16 19.14 32.05 -41.95
CA ALA A 16 19.50 32.45 -40.59
C ALA A 16 20.96 32.14 -40.25
N ILE A 17 21.50 31.06 -40.82
CA ILE A 17 22.90 30.63 -40.63
C ILE A 17 23.85 31.12 -41.73
N GLY A 18 23.36 32.00 -42.62
CA GLY A 18 24.16 32.65 -43.66
C GLY A 18 24.57 31.76 -44.84
N LEU A 19 24.03 30.55 -44.98
CA LEU A 19 24.39 29.64 -46.07
C LEU A 19 23.62 29.95 -47.36
N SER A 20 24.25 29.81 -48.53
CA SER A 20 23.54 29.76 -49.81
C SER A 20 22.96 28.36 -50.09
N GLN A 21 22.04 28.24 -51.05
CA GLN A 21 21.52 26.92 -51.45
C GLN A 21 22.62 25.97 -51.94
N ALA A 22 23.71 26.51 -52.53
CA ALA A 22 24.86 25.71 -52.95
C ALA A 22 25.64 25.20 -51.73
N ASP A 23 25.91 26.08 -50.77
CA ASP A 23 26.69 25.72 -49.57
C ASP A 23 25.97 24.66 -48.73
N LEU A 24 24.65 24.74 -48.61
CA LEU A 24 23.85 23.73 -47.92
C LEU A 24 23.87 22.39 -48.68
N ALA A 25 23.82 22.44 -50.01
CA ALA A 25 23.85 21.25 -50.85
C ALA A 25 25.19 20.51 -50.73
N ASP A 26 26.31 21.26 -50.75
CA ASP A 26 27.65 20.72 -50.59
C ASP A 26 27.86 20.09 -49.21
N ARG A 27 27.33 20.71 -48.14
CA ARG A 27 27.42 20.16 -46.77
C ARG A 27 26.61 18.88 -46.57
N ILE A 28 25.52 18.70 -47.31
CA ILE A 28 24.65 17.52 -47.20
C ILE A 28 25.04 16.43 -48.21
N GLY A 29 25.79 16.79 -49.26
CA GLY A 29 26.16 15.87 -50.34
C GLY A 29 25.06 15.67 -51.38
N VAL A 30 24.28 16.72 -51.69
CA VAL A 30 23.24 16.71 -52.73
C VAL A 30 23.44 17.84 -53.73
N ASP A 31 22.76 17.79 -54.88
CA ASP A 31 22.81 18.88 -55.86
C ASP A 31 21.99 20.11 -55.41
N ARG A 32 22.42 21.33 -55.76
CA ARG A 32 21.73 22.59 -55.45
C ARG A 32 20.25 22.59 -55.90
N GLN A 33 19.93 21.98 -57.04
CA GLN A 33 18.55 21.87 -57.53
C GLN A 33 17.68 21.03 -56.60
N THR A 34 18.25 20.06 -55.88
CA THR A 34 17.56 19.25 -54.88
C THR A 34 17.12 20.11 -53.70
N ILE A 35 18.02 20.95 -53.16
CA ILE A 35 17.68 21.94 -52.12
C ILE A 35 16.60 22.91 -52.62
N SER A 36 16.72 23.41 -53.86
CA SER A 36 15.72 24.31 -54.46
C SER A 36 14.34 23.65 -54.63
N LYS A 37 14.27 22.36 -54.94
CA LYS A 37 12.99 21.62 -55.02
C LYS A 37 12.38 21.44 -53.63
N TRP A 38 13.18 21.14 -52.61
CA TRP A 38 12.71 21.04 -51.23
C TRP A 38 12.21 22.38 -50.69
N GLU A 39 12.96 23.46 -50.88
CA GLU A 39 12.57 24.80 -50.41
C GLU A 39 11.28 25.31 -51.06
N ARG A 40 11.03 24.94 -52.33
CA ARG A 40 9.80 25.27 -53.05
C ARG A 40 8.65 24.29 -52.80
N GLY A 41 8.89 23.21 -52.05
CA GLY A 41 7.91 22.16 -51.78
C GLY A 41 7.52 21.32 -53.01
N LEU A 42 8.41 21.23 -54.00
CA LEU A 42 8.22 20.37 -55.19
C LEU A 42 8.60 18.91 -54.95
N SER A 43 9.40 18.65 -53.91
CA SER A 43 9.73 17.31 -53.42
C SER A 43 10.05 17.40 -51.93
N GLU A 44 10.06 16.26 -51.24
CA GLU A 44 10.46 16.16 -49.83
C GLU A 44 11.83 15.50 -49.68
N PRO A 45 12.62 15.82 -48.63
CA PRO A 45 13.87 15.13 -48.35
C PRO A 45 13.62 13.68 -47.88
N SER A 46 14.51 12.76 -48.25
CA SER A 46 14.49 11.38 -47.73
C SER A 46 14.87 11.36 -46.24
N MET A 47 14.66 10.25 -45.53
CA MET A 47 15.04 10.15 -44.10
C MET A 47 16.53 10.46 -43.86
N GLY A 48 17.43 9.91 -44.69
CA GLY A 48 18.86 10.21 -44.58
C GLY A 48 19.18 11.69 -44.79
N ASN A 49 18.55 12.31 -45.80
CA ASN A 49 18.76 13.73 -46.09
C ASN A 49 18.12 14.65 -45.04
N SER A 50 17.05 14.19 -44.38
CA SER A 50 16.40 14.95 -43.32
C SER A 50 17.23 14.96 -42.05
N SER A 51 17.88 13.84 -41.71
CA SER A 51 18.85 13.77 -40.62
C SER A 51 20.06 14.68 -40.88
N ALA A 52 20.61 14.64 -42.10
CA ALA A 52 21.71 15.52 -42.50
C ALA A 52 21.32 17.02 -42.48
N LEU A 53 20.11 17.36 -42.94
CA LEU A 53 19.56 18.72 -42.83
C LEU A 53 19.46 19.15 -41.36
N ALA A 54 18.96 18.28 -40.47
CA ALA A 54 18.80 18.59 -39.06
C ALA A 54 20.16 18.83 -38.37
N GLN A 55 21.17 18.06 -38.75
CA GLN A 55 22.53 18.23 -38.23
C GLN A 55 23.15 19.55 -38.67
N VAL A 56 23.10 19.88 -39.96
CA VAL A 56 23.72 21.09 -40.51
C VAL A 56 22.96 22.37 -40.11
N LEU A 57 21.62 22.31 -40.04
CA LEU A 57 20.79 23.46 -39.68
C LEU A 57 20.61 23.62 -38.15
N GLY A 58 20.93 22.60 -37.36
CA GLY A 58 20.86 22.62 -35.89
C GLY A 58 22.01 23.37 -35.21
N GLU A 59 23.14 23.59 -35.89
CA GLU A 59 24.36 24.20 -35.31
C GLU A 59 24.24 25.68 -34.94
N ALA A 60 23.19 26.39 -35.36
CA ALA A 60 23.04 27.83 -35.12
C ALA A 60 21.94 28.22 -34.11
N GLY A 61 21.48 27.27 -33.30
CA GLY A 61 20.54 27.55 -32.22
C GLY A 61 19.09 27.73 -32.68
N GLY A 62 18.30 26.66 -32.52
CA GLY A 62 16.92 26.79 -32.05
C GLY A 62 15.80 26.96 -33.08
N ASP A 63 15.65 26.07 -34.07
CA ASP A 63 14.32 25.79 -34.63
C ASP A 63 13.95 24.32 -34.43
N THR A 64 13.56 23.98 -33.21
CA THR A 64 13.07 22.66 -32.78
C THR A 64 11.91 22.16 -33.66
N LEU A 65 11.12 23.07 -34.25
CA LEU A 65 10.05 22.72 -35.18
C LEU A 65 10.61 22.21 -36.52
N LEU A 66 11.69 22.80 -37.02
CA LEU A 66 12.37 22.27 -38.20
C LEU A 66 13.02 20.93 -37.90
N GLN A 67 13.62 20.76 -36.72
CA GLN A 67 14.18 19.48 -36.29
C GLN A 67 13.10 18.39 -36.21
N LEU A 68 11.93 18.69 -35.66
CA LEU A 68 10.76 17.81 -35.63
C LEU A 68 10.23 17.46 -37.03
N LEU A 69 10.17 18.44 -37.93
CA LEU A 69 9.71 18.22 -39.31
C LEU A 69 10.70 17.37 -40.11
N LEU A 70 11.98 17.44 -39.79
CA LEU A 70 13.06 16.71 -40.47
C LEU A 70 13.30 15.31 -39.86
N THR A 71 13.47 15.17 -38.56
CA THR A 71 13.87 13.90 -37.91
C THR A 71 12.68 13.01 -37.57
N ARG A 72 11.48 13.59 -37.43
CA ARG A 72 10.22 12.86 -37.13
C ARG A 72 10.25 12.00 -35.86
N GLU A 73 11.13 12.33 -34.92
CA GLU A 73 11.19 11.78 -33.56
C GLU A 73 10.92 12.90 -32.54
N LEU A 74 10.11 12.59 -31.52
CA LEU A 74 9.75 13.50 -30.43
C LEU A 74 10.57 13.11 -29.19
N PRO A 75 11.45 13.97 -28.66
CA PRO A 75 12.03 13.76 -27.34
C PRO A 75 10.95 13.89 -26.27
N LEU A 76 10.80 12.85 -25.44
CA LEU A 76 9.73 12.68 -24.44
C LEU A 76 9.64 13.80 -23.37
N GLY A 77 10.59 14.73 -23.31
CA GLY A 77 10.64 15.80 -22.30
C GLY A 77 10.20 17.20 -22.75
N GLN A 78 9.91 17.45 -24.04
CA GLN A 78 9.62 18.81 -24.56
C GLN A 78 8.20 18.97 -25.16
N LEU A 79 7.31 18.01 -24.91
CA LEU A 79 5.98 17.93 -25.52
C LEU A 79 4.98 19.00 -25.03
N ALA A 80 5.26 19.68 -23.91
CA ALA A 80 4.30 20.59 -23.29
C ALA A 80 4.17 21.96 -23.98
N GLU A 81 5.13 22.38 -24.82
CA GLU A 81 5.22 23.77 -25.30
C GLU A 81 4.78 24.01 -26.77
N PHE A 82 4.37 22.99 -27.54
CA PHE A 82 4.08 23.16 -28.98
C PHE A 82 2.58 23.15 -29.35
N PRO A 83 2.08 24.16 -30.11
CA PRO A 83 0.68 24.24 -30.57
C PRO A 83 0.46 23.47 -31.89
N LEU A 84 1.00 22.26 -32.00
CA LEU A 84 0.92 21.43 -33.22
C LEU A 84 -0.36 20.56 -33.30
N PHE A 85 -1.11 20.49 -32.21
CA PHE A 85 -2.34 19.72 -32.11
C PHE A 85 -3.54 20.64 -32.35
N ALA A 86 -4.57 20.12 -33.03
CA ALA A 86 -5.86 20.79 -33.05
C ALA A 86 -6.22 21.15 -31.61
N SER A 87 -6.56 22.42 -31.36
CA SER A 87 -6.81 22.91 -30.01
C SER A 87 -7.99 22.19 -29.36
N GLN A 88 -8.82 21.50 -30.14
CA GLN A 88 -9.96 20.66 -29.75
C GLN A 88 -10.18 19.52 -30.77
N GLY A 89 -11.05 18.55 -30.46
CA GLY A 89 -11.54 17.57 -31.43
C GLY A 89 -10.83 16.21 -31.46
N VAL A 90 -11.02 15.44 -32.53
CA VAL A 90 -10.57 14.03 -32.63
C VAL A 90 -9.04 13.90 -32.53
N GLY A 91 -8.30 14.84 -33.13
CA GLY A 91 -6.83 14.83 -33.07
C GLY A 91 -6.29 15.03 -31.65
N ARG A 92 -6.93 15.90 -30.86
CA ARG A 92 -6.58 16.15 -29.46
C ARG A 92 -6.87 14.95 -28.57
N ARG A 93 -8.06 14.36 -28.70
CA ARG A 93 -8.44 13.13 -27.99
C ARG A 93 -7.54 11.95 -28.36
N LEU A 94 -7.20 11.79 -29.63
CA LEU A 94 -6.27 10.74 -30.07
C LEU A 94 -4.88 10.97 -29.48
N PHE A 95 -4.40 12.20 -29.43
CA PHE A 95 -3.12 12.54 -28.80
C PHE A 95 -3.11 12.17 -27.32
N ASN A 96 -4.13 12.60 -26.56
CA ASN A 96 -4.24 12.31 -25.13
C ASN A 96 -4.37 10.81 -24.86
N ALA A 97 -5.11 10.07 -25.70
CA ALA A 97 -5.21 8.62 -25.61
C ALA A 97 -3.87 7.91 -25.86
N ILE A 98 -3.06 8.38 -26.82
CA ILE A 98 -1.71 7.86 -27.06
C ILE A 98 -0.80 8.11 -25.86
N GLN A 99 -0.86 9.32 -25.28
CA GLN A 99 -0.08 9.66 -24.08
C GLN A 99 -0.48 8.78 -22.89
N SER A 100 -1.79 8.65 -22.62
CA SER A 100 -2.31 7.81 -21.54
C SER A 100 -1.98 6.33 -21.72
N ALA A 101 -1.90 5.85 -22.97
CA ALA A 101 -1.52 4.47 -23.26
C ALA A 101 0.00 4.23 -23.22
N GLY A 102 0.82 5.28 -23.12
CA GLY A 102 2.28 5.18 -23.08
C GLY A 102 2.91 4.61 -24.36
N ILE A 103 2.19 4.62 -25.49
CA ILE A 103 2.65 4.05 -26.76
C ILE A 103 3.09 5.12 -27.76
N THR A 104 3.93 4.73 -28.72
CA THR A 104 4.34 5.62 -29.80
C THR A 104 3.31 5.64 -30.94
N GLN A 105 3.34 6.66 -31.80
CA GLN A 105 2.50 6.71 -33.00
C GLN A 105 2.76 5.54 -33.95
N SER A 106 4.03 5.09 -34.04
CA SER A 106 4.44 3.92 -34.84
C SER A 106 3.89 2.61 -34.27
N GLU A 107 3.85 2.51 -32.94
CA GLU A 107 3.25 1.38 -32.25
C GLU A 107 1.73 1.36 -32.45
N LEU A 108 1.06 2.51 -32.32
CA LEU A 108 -0.37 2.63 -32.62
C LEU A 108 -0.69 2.28 -34.08
N ALA A 109 0.12 2.75 -35.03
CA ALA A 109 -0.01 2.42 -36.45
C ALA A 109 0.06 0.90 -36.69
N ARG A 110 0.98 0.22 -36.00
CA ARG A 110 1.10 -1.24 -36.06
C ARG A 110 -0.13 -1.94 -35.47
N ARG A 111 -0.54 -1.55 -34.26
CA ARG A 111 -1.68 -2.15 -33.53
C ARG A 111 -3.02 -1.97 -34.20
N SER A 112 -3.24 -0.79 -34.79
CA SER A 112 -4.46 -0.47 -35.53
C SER A 112 -4.41 -0.90 -36.99
N GLU A 113 -3.25 -1.42 -37.45
CA GLU A 113 -2.98 -1.75 -38.85
C GLU A 113 -3.30 -0.56 -39.81
N ILE A 114 -3.09 0.66 -39.33
CA ILE A 114 -3.25 1.91 -40.08
C ILE A 114 -1.87 2.46 -40.41
N SER A 115 -1.68 3.01 -41.61
CA SER A 115 -0.39 3.62 -41.96
C SER A 115 -0.05 4.75 -40.99
N LEU A 116 1.23 4.85 -40.58
CA LEU A 116 1.71 5.93 -39.71
C LEU A 116 1.38 7.33 -40.28
N SER A 117 1.38 7.47 -41.60
CA SER A 117 0.94 8.70 -42.28
C SER A 117 -0.53 9.05 -42.01
N THR A 118 -1.40 8.05 -41.93
CA THR A 118 -2.83 8.23 -41.64
C THR A 118 -3.07 8.54 -40.17
N VAL A 119 -2.36 7.87 -39.25
CA VAL A 119 -2.40 8.20 -37.80
C VAL A 119 -1.99 9.65 -37.56
N ARG A 120 -0.90 10.10 -38.19
CA ARG A 120 -0.42 11.49 -38.10
C ARG A 120 -1.39 12.50 -38.70
N ARG A 121 -2.06 12.14 -39.80
CA ARG A 121 -3.11 12.97 -40.41
C ARG A 121 -4.31 13.13 -39.45
N VAL A 122 -4.70 12.08 -38.74
CA VAL A 122 -5.80 12.15 -37.75
C VAL A 122 -5.41 13.06 -36.57
N LEU A 123 -4.19 12.93 -36.05
CA LEU A 123 -3.67 13.75 -34.95
C LEU A 123 -3.65 15.26 -35.23
N THR A 124 -3.62 15.64 -36.50
CA THR A 124 -3.50 17.03 -36.96
C THR A 124 -4.81 17.59 -37.53
N SER A 125 -5.91 16.82 -37.48
CA SER A 125 -7.20 17.20 -38.07
C SER A 125 -8.20 17.74 -37.04
N ASP A 126 -8.95 18.79 -37.43
CA ASP A 126 -9.95 19.50 -36.60
C ASP A 126 -11.41 19.10 -36.92
N THR A 127 -11.60 17.92 -37.54
CA THR A 127 -12.85 17.14 -37.76
C THR A 127 -13.60 17.24 -39.13
N MET A 128 -14.32 16.15 -39.45
CA MET A 128 -15.31 15.86 -40.53
C MET A 128 -14.88 15.24 -41.88
N SER A 129 -13.76 14.51 -41.96
CA SER A 129 -13.48 13.64 -43.13
C SER A 129 -12.66 12.39 -42.79
N ILE A 130 -12.93 11.76 -41.65
CA ILE A 130 -12.24 10.52 -41.25
C ILE A 130 -13.23 9.37 -41.39
N MET A 131 -12.86 8.34 -42.16
CA MET A 131 -13.71 7.15 -42.33
C MET A 131 -13.96 6.48 -40.97
N SER A 132 -15.22 6.12 -40.66
CA SER A 132 -15.58 5.45 -39.38
C SER A 132 -14.75 4.18 -39.15
N SER A 133 -14.41 3.43 -40.20
CA SER A 133 -13.50 2.27 -40.10
C SER A 133 -12.09 2.60 -39.57
N THR A 134 -11.59 3.81 -39.81
CA THR A 134 -10.28 4.25 -39.30
C THR A 134 -10.37 4.57 -37.81
N ILE A 135 -11.46 5.23 -37.39
CA ILE A 135 -11.69 5.55 -35.97
C ILE A 135 -11.96 4.29 -35.16
N GLY A 136 -12.76 3.34 -35.67
CA GLY A 136 -12.98 2.04 -35.03
C GLY A 136 -11.66 1.27 -34.78
N ARG A 137 -10.75 1.23 -35.77
CA ARG A 137 -9.44 0.56 -35.61
C ARG A 137 -8.51 1.27 -34.63
N LEU A 138 -8.51 2.61 -34.60
CA LEU A 138 -7.75 3.37 -33.60
C LEU A 138 -8.33 3.21 -32.20
N SER A 139 -9.66 3.22 -32.08
CA SER A 139 -10.44 2.95 -30.86
C SER A 139 -10.09 1.60 -30.28
N SER A 140 -10.14 0.52 -31.09
CA SER A 140 -9.78 -0.82 -30.64
C SER A 140 -8.31 -0.92 -30.24
N ALA A 141 -7.39 -0.35 -31.02
CA ALA A 141 -5.96 -0.40 -30.72
C ALA A 141 -5.57 0.37 -29.44
N LEU A 142 -6.35 1.39 -29.07
CA LEU A 142 -6.16 2.19 -27.86
C LEU A 142 -7.06 1.75 -26.70
N SER A 143 -7.96 0.79 -26.91
CA SER A 143 -8.96 0.36 -25.90
C SER A 143 -9.83 1.51 -25.35
N VAL A 144 -10.17 2.49 -26.20
CA VAL A 144 -11.06 3.61 -25.87
C VAL A 144 -12.35 3.55 -26.69
N PRO A 145 -13.51 4.01 -26.19
CA PRO A 145 -14.75 3.98 -26.96
C PRO A 145 -14.69 4.82 -28.25
N GLU A 146 -15.15 4.26 -29.38
CA GLU A 146 -15.18 4.95 -30.69
C GLU A 146 -15.96 6.28 -30.61
N PHE A 147 -17.10 6.26 -29.89
CA PHE A 147 -17.91 7.45 -29.66
C PHE A 147 -17.14 8.55 -28.90
N TRP A 148 -16.30 8.19 -27.94
CA TRP A 148 -15.51 9.17 -27.20
C TRP A 148 -14.44 9.81 -28.08
N LEU A 149 -13.69 9.01 -28.86
CA LEU A 149 -12.71 9.56 -29.81
C LEU A 149 -13.36 10.55 -30.78
N LEU A 150 -14.58 10.26 -31.23
CA LEU A 150 -15.35 11.13 -32.14
C LEU A 150 -15.92 12.36 -31.45
N ASN A 151 -16.62 12.21 -30.33
CA ASN A 151 -17.52 13.22 -29.75
C ASN A 151 -17.52 13.26 -28.20
N GLY A 152 -16.45 12.80 -27.55
CA GLY A 152 -16.37 12.77 -26.09
C GLY A 152 -16.59 14.14 -25.42
N PRO A 153 -17.21 14.21 -24.22
CA PRO A 153 -17.51 15.45 -23.51
C PRO A 153 -16.26 16.19 -22.98
N GLY A 154 -15.06 15.65 -23.20
CA GLY A 154 -13.77 16.22 -22.82
C GLY A 154 -12.64 15.65 -23.66
N ASP A 155 -11.42 16.19 -23.48
CA ASP A 155 -10.23 15.81 -24.26
C ASP A 155 -9.45 14.63 -23.64
N ASP A 156 -9.70 14.31 -22.37
CA ASP A 156 -9.04 13.20 -21.67
C ASP A 156 -9.79 11.87 -21.88
N PRO A 157 -9.05 10.76 -22.11
CA PRO A 157 -9.67 9.45 -22.33
C PRO A 157 -10.48 9.01 -21.11
N PRO A 158 -11.66 8.41 -21.31
CA PRO A 158 -12.37 7.77 -20.22
C PRO A 158 -11.49 6.64 -19.67
N PRO A 159 -11.64 6.25 -18.39
CA PRO A 159 -10.93 5.12 -17.82
C PRO A 159 -11.04 3.90 -18.75
N MET A 160 -9.90 3.35 -19.18
CA MET A 160 -9.77 2.31 -20.21
C MET A 160 -10.64 1.08 -19.92
N LEU A 161 -11.36 0.57 -20.93
CA LEU A 161 -12.26 -0.62 -20.84
C LEU A 161 -11.69 -1.83 -21.60
N GLY A 162 -10.41 -2.15 -21.41
CA GLY A 162 -9.83 -3.47 -21.74
C GLY A 162 -9.55 -4.25 -20.46
N PRO A 163 -9.49 -5.60 -20.48
CA PRO A 163 -9.16 -6.35 -19.27
C PRO A 163 -7.73 -6.01 -18.85
N LYS A 164 -7.59 -5.33 -17.73
CA LYS A 164 -6.27 -5.06 -17.15
C LYS A 164 -5.77 -6.38 -16.56
N LEU A 165 -4.57 -6.78 -16.96
CA LEU A 165 -3.94 -8.05 -16.58
C LEU A 165 -2.73 -7.78 -15.69
N TYR A 166 -2.44 -8.69 -14.76
CA TYR A 166 -1.21 -8.65 -13.97
C TYR A 166 -0.57 -10.04 -13.86
N ASN A 167 0.76 -10.08 -13.63
CA ASN A 167 1.50 -11.29 -13.33
C ASN A 167 1.53 -11.52 -11.81
N LEU A 168 1.22 -12.73 -11.35
CA LEU A 168 1.53 -13.17 -10.00
C LEU A 168 2.68 -14.17 -10.06
N ILE A 169 3.76 -13.90 -9.32
CA ILE A 169 4.86 -14.85 -9.15
C ILE A 169 5.00 -15.16 -7.68
N VAL A 170 4.86 -16.44 -7.31
CA VAL A 170 4.98 -16.93 -5.94
C VAL A 170 6.26 -17.73 -5.80
N SER A 171 7.03 -17.50 -4.74
CA SER A 171 8.24 -18.27 -4.44
C SER A 171 8.26 -18.81 -3.01
N GLY A 172 8.64 -20.08 -2.86
CA GLY A 172 8.95 -20.71 -1.58
C GLY A 172 10.39 -20.46 -1.12
N ARG A 173 11.20 -19.75 -1.91
CA ARG A 173 12.59 -19.44 -1.57
C ARG A 173 12.68 -18.10 -0.85
N GLU A 174 13.11 -18.11 0.41
CA GLU A 174 13.42 -16.87 1.14
C GLU A 174 14.50 -16.06 0.39
N GLY A 175 14.30 -14.75 0.28
CA GLY A 175 15.19 -13.84 -0.45
C GLY A 175 15.07 -13.88 -1.98
N ALA A 176 14.04 -14.54 -2.54
CA ALA A 176 13.82 -14.61 -3.99
C ALA A 176 13.80 -13.23 -4.71
N TRP A 177 13.38 -12.18 -3.99
CA TRP A 177 13.16 -10.85 -4.58
C TRP A 177 14.29 -9.84 -4.30
N ASP A 178 15.43 -10.29 -3.74
CA ASP A 178 16.49 -9.39 -3.27
C ASP A 178 17.53 -9.06 -4.35
N SER A 179 17.73 -9.95 -5.33
CA SER A 179 18.80 -9.85 -6.33
C SER A 179 18.37 -9.30 -7.70
N GLY A 180 17.09 -8.95 -7.89
CA GLY A 180 16.55 -8.49 -9.19
C GLY A 180 16.55 -9.54 -10.30
N GLN A 181 16.90 -10.79 -9.96
CA GLN A 181 16.96 -11.94 -10.85
C GLN A 181 16.37 -13.16 -10.15
N TYR A 182 15.61 -13.96 -10.89
CA TYR A 182 14.97 -15.16 -10.38
C TYR A 182 14.90 -16.25 -11.46
N GLU A 183 15.07 -17.51 -11.07
CA GLU A 183 15.01 -18.67 -11.97
C GLU A 183 13.90 -19.62 -11.52
N MET A 184 13.10 -20.11 -12.47
CA MET A 184 12.06 -21.09 -12.19
C MET A 184 11.90 -22.12 -13.31
N ASP A 185 11.33 -23.29 -12.98
CA ASP A 185 11.00 -24.31 -13.98
C ASP A 185 9.83 -23.80 -14.86
N GLY A 186 10.02 -23.80 -16.18
CA GLY A 186 9.05 -23.30 -17.15
C GLY A 186 7.71 -24.06 -17.12
N SER A 187 7.68 -25.29 -16.60
CA SER A 187 6.43 -26.04 -16.37
C SER A 187 5.54 -25.45 -15.27
N ARG A 188 6.03 -24.46 -14.51
CA ARG A 188 5.26 -23.74 -13.48
C ARG A 188 4.74 -22.39 -13.97
N ILE A 189 4.99 -22.05 -15.23
CA ILE A 189 4.43 -20.86 -15.88
C ILE A 189 3.03 -21.21 -16.40
N PHE A 190 2.10 -20.29 -16.16
CA PHE A 190 0.66 -20.45 -16.37
C PHE A 190 -0.04 -21.46 -15.44
N GLU A 191 0.64 -21.93 -14.39
CA GLU A 191 -0.06 -22.62 -13.30
C GLU A 191 -1.12 -21.65 -12.75
N TYR A 192 -2.33 -22.12 -12.44
CA TYR A 192 -3.45 -21.28 -11.95
C TYR A 192 -3.90 -20.12 -12.88
N THR A 193 -3.51 -20.14 -14.16
CA THR A 193 -3.99 -19.19 -15.19
C THR A 193 -5.21 -19.77 -15.90
N ASP A 194 -6.23 -18.94 -16.16
CA ASP A 194 -7.44 -19.37 -16.85
C ASP A 194 -7.14 -19.86 -18.28
N ARG A 195 -7.82 -20.93 -18.72
CA ARG A 195 -7.58 -21.53 -20.05
C ARG A 195 -7.85 -20.56 -21.19
N SER A 196 -8.81 -19.64 -21.04
CA SER A 196 -9.10 -18.63 -22.05
C SER A 196 -7.99 -17.58 -22.16
N LEU A 197 -7.36 -17.21 -21.04
CA LEU A 197 -6.18 -16.35 -21.01
C LEU A 197 -4.96 -17.04 -21.63
N ILE A 198 -4.74 -18.32 -21.32
CA ILE A 198 -3.65 -19.12 -21.93
C ILE A 198 -3.84 -19.18 -23.46
N ALA A 199 -5.07 -19.41 -23.93
CA ALA A 199 -5.38 -19.43 -25.35
C ALA A 199 -5.14 -18.07 -26.04
N ALA A 200 -5.35 -16.96 -25.33
CA ALA A 200 -5.10 -15.60 -25.83
C ALA A 200 -3.61 -15.20 -25.79
N ILE A 201 -2.90 -15.60 -24.75
CA ILE A 201 -1.49 -15.25 -24.52
C ILE A 201 -0.57 -16.08 -25.42
N GLY A 202 -0.82 -17.39 -25.52
CA GLY A 202 0.00 -18.34 -26.27
C GLY A 202 0.71 -19.37 -25.39
N ASP A 203 1.67 -20.08 -25.96
CA ASP A 203 2.53 -21.04 -25.28
C ASP A 203 3.70 -20.35 -24.54
N VAL A 204 4.57 -21.12 -23.88
CA VAL A 204 5.81 -20.61 -23.26
C VAL A 204 6.91 -20.41 -24.33
N SER A 205 6.60 -19.63 -25.36
CA SER A 205 7.56 -19.17 -26.37
C SER A 205 8.14 -17.80 -26.00
N THR A 206 9.26 -17.44 -26.62
CA THR A 206 9.93 -16.15 -26.40
C THR A 206 8.98 -14.97 -26.63
N ASP A 207 8.16 -15.02 -27.68
CA ASP A 207 7.21 -13.95 -28.00
C ASP A 207 6.10 -13.81 -26.96
N SER A 208 5.58 -14.93 -26.44
CA SER A 208 4.57 -14.91 -25.36
C SER A 208 5.14 -14.41 -24.04
N LEU A 209 6.34 -14.84 -23.67
CA LEU A 209 7.02 -14.39 -22.47
C LEU A 209 7.34 -12.89 -22.53
N MET A 210 7.74 -12.39 -23.71
CA MET A 210 7.94 -10.96 -23.95
C MET A 210 6.64 -10.13 -23.82
N ARG A 211 5.45 -10.73 -23.98
CA ARG A 211 4.18 -10.03 -23.69
C ARG A 211 3.95 -9.89 -22.20
N LEU A 212 4.34 -10.89 -21.41
CA LEU A 212 4.16 -10.86 -19.95
C LEU A 212 4.97 -9.74 -19.28
N THR A 213 6.07 -9.30 -19.88
CA THR A 213 6.86 -8.16 -19.39
C THR A 213 6.11 -6.82 -19.46
N THR A 214 5.03 -6.75 -20.23
CA THR A 214 4.20 -5.54 -20.36
C THR A 214 3.20 -5.37 -19.21
N TYR A 215 2.96 -6.42 -18.42
CA TYR A 215 2.02 -6.40 -17.30
C TYR A 215 2.73 -6.04 -15.99
N PRO A 216 2.04 -5.36 -15.05
CA PRO A 216 2.55 -5.22 -13.69
C PRO A 216 2.69 -6.60 -13.04
N THR A 217 3.63 -6.74 -12.12
CA THR A 217 3.94 -8.01 -11.47
C THR A 217 3.87 -7.86 -9.95
N LEU A 218 3.09 -8.75 -9.34
CA LEU A 218 3.05 -8.98 -7.91
C LEU A 218 3.99 -10.15 -7.56
N PHE A 219 5.08 -9.83 -6.87
CA PHE A 219 6.10 -10.77 -6.40
C PHE A 219 5.76 -11.20 -4.97
N ALA A 220 5.17 -12.37 -4.81
CA ALA A 220 4.69 -12.89 -3.53
C ALA A 220 5.56 -14.06 -3.04
N TYR A 221 5.40 -14.40 -1.77
CA TYR A 221 6.01 -15.57 -1.17
C TYR A 221 4.96 -16.64 -0.87
N GLU A 222 5.39 -17.90 -0.80
CA GLU A 222 4.52 -18.95 -0.28
C GLU A 222 4.10 -18.63 1.17
N THR A 223 2.87 -19.00 1.56
CA THR A 223 2.31 -18.73 2.89
C THR A 223 3.25 -19.15 4.02
N ALA A 224 3.95 -20.27 3.86
CA ALA A 224 4.89 -20.81 4.84
C ALA A 224 6.15 -19.93 5.06
N VAL A 225 6.50 -19.08 4.10
CA VAL A 225 7.69 -18.20 4.16
C VAL A 225 7.38 -16.92 4.94
N ASN A 226 6.11 -16.50 4.97
CA ASN A 226 5.63 -15.36 5.76
C ASN A 226 6.44 -14.05 5.56
N LYS A 227 6.71 -13.70 4.30
CA LYS A 227 7.40 -12.47 3.89
C LYS A 227 6.46 -11.60 3.06
N PRO A 228 6.64 -10.27 3.07
CA PRO A 228 5.73 -9.39 2.37
C PRO A 228 5.92 -9.50 0.85
N ALA A 229 4.82 -9.42 0.11
CA ALA A 229 4.82 -9.35 -1.34
C ALA A 229 5.23 -7.95 -1.82
N LYS A 230 5.82 -7.87 -3.01
CA LYS A 230 6.33 -6.62 -3.59
C LYS A 230 5.75 -6.38 -4.98
N LEU A 231 5.61 -5.11 -5.34
CA LEU A 231 5.23 -4.72 -6.70
C LEU A 231 6.46 -4.42 -7.55
N GLY A 232 6.38 -4.78 -8.81
CA GLY A 232 7.42 -4.44 -9.76
C GLY A 232 7.06 -4.84 -11.18
N ARG A 233 8.08 -4.88 -12.02
CA ARG A 233 7.98 -5.22 -13.42
C ARG A 233 9.06 -6.20 -13.82
N ILE A 234 8.69 -7.15 -14.66
CA ILE A 234 9.66 -8.00 -15.34
C ILE A 234 10.29 -7.15 -16.43
N VAL A 235 11.61 -7.02 -16.38
CA VAL A 235 12.40 -6.22 -17.32
C VAL A 235 12.84 -7.06 -18.51
N ASP A 236 13.19 -8.33 -18.24
CA ASP A 236 13.61 -9.27 -19.27
C ASP A 236 13.28 -10.70 -18.85
N VAL A 237 13.08 -11.57 -19.83
CA VAL A 237 12.78 -12.97 -19.61
C VAL A 237 13.42 -13.81 -20.70
N SER A 238 14.18 -14.83 -20.30
CA SER A 238 14.87 -15.71 -21.23
C SER A 238 14.65 -17.18 -20.87
N ALA A 239 14.30 -17.98 -21.87
CA ALA A 239 14.20 -19.42 -21.72
C ALA A 239 15.59 -20.07 -21.85
N ARG A 240 16.01 -20.83 -20.84
CA ARG A 240 17.26 -21.60 -20.81
C ARG A 240 16.96 -23.08 -20.55
N GLY A 241 16.77 -23.83 -21.61
CA GLY A 241 16.42 -25.25 -21.52
C GLY A 241 15.02 -25.44 -20.94
N ARG A 242 14.92 -26.07 -19.77
CA ARG A 242 13.64 -26.26 -19.05
C ARG A 242 13.31 -25.09 -18.11
N ASN A 243 14.29 -24.25 -17.80
CA ASN A 243 14.13 -23.16 -16.85
C ASN A 243 13.93 -21.84 -17.58
N VAL A 244 13.27 -20.91 -16.89
CA VAL A 244 13.07 -19.54 -17.33
C VAL A 244 13.76 -18.63 -16.32
N GLU A 245 14.64 -17.79 -16.84
CA GLU A 245 15.34 -16.76 -16.09
C GLU A 245 14.59 -15.44 -16.26
N ILE A 246 14.24 -14.82 -15.14
CA ILE A 246 13.45 -13.60 -15.03
C ILE A 246 14.36 -12.53 -14.45
N GLN A 247 14.52 -11.42 -15.18
CA GLN A 247 15.09 -10.20 -14.63
C GLN A 247 13.95 -9.24 -14.31
N PHE A 248 13.96 -8.68 -13.12
CA PHE A 248 12.88 -7.80 -12.68
C PHE A 248 13.43 -6.58 -11.95
N ARG A 249 12.58 -5.56 -11.88
CA ARG A 249 12.80 -4.37 -11.08
C ARG A 249 11.59 -4.18 -10.19
N LEU A 250 11.83 -3.95 -8.90
CA LEU A 250 10.78 -3.55 -7.98
C LEU A 250 10.47 -2.07 -8.24
N ASP A 251 9.18 -1.72 -8.26
CA ASP A 251 8.77 -0.34 -8.52
C ASP A 251 9.21 0.58 -7.37
N ASP A 252 9.21 0.05 -6.14
CA ASP A 252 9.82 0.65 -4.95
C ASP A 252 10.20 -0.49 -3.95
N PRO A 253 11.48 -0.63 -3.54
CA PRO A 253 11.92 -1.77 -2.71
C PRO A 253 11.37 -1.77 -1.27
N GLU A 254 11.00 -0.60 -0.75
CA GLU A 254 10.49 -0.39 0.62
C GLU A 254 8.97 -0.67 0.72
N VAL A 255 8.34 -0.86 -0.43
CA VAL A 255 6.91 -0.86 -0.65
C VAL A 255 6.43 -2.29 -0.76
N SER A 256 5.65 -2.75 0.22
CA SER A 256 5.30 -4.16 0.34
C SER A 256 3.92 -4.42 0.93
N ILE A 257 3.27 -5.50 0.50
CA ILE A 257 1.98 -5.98 1.01
C ILE A 257 2.29 -7.12 2.00
N ASN A 258 1.90 -6.97 3.26
CA ASN A 258 2.25 -7.99 4.25
C ASN A 258 1.50 -9.32 4.01
N ALA A 259 1.99 -10.42 4.58
CA ALA A 259 1.42 -11.75 4.34
C ALA A 259 -0.06 -11.85 4.77
N ASP A 260 -0.44 -11.21 5.89
CA ASP A 260 -1.81 -11.20 6.39
C ASP A 260 -2.77 -10.41 5.48
N GLU A 261 -2.29 -9.34 4.85
CA GLU A 261 -3.00 -8.57 3.83
C GLU A 261 -3.10 -9.34 2.53
N MET A 262 -2.02 -9.98 2.08
CA MET A 262 -2.02 -10.84 0.89
C MET A 262 -3.06 -11.97 1.01
N ILE A 263 -3.21 -12.58 2.18
CA ILE A 263 -4.25 -13.58 2.45
C ILE A 263 -5.64 -12.94 2.38
N ARG A 264 -5.84 -11.77 3.01
CA ARG A 264 -7.13 -11.05 2.99
C ARG A 264 -7.57 -10.62 1.60
N TYR A 265 -6.64 -10.20 0.75
CA TYR A 265 -6.92 -9.74 -0.61
C TYR A 265 -6.84 -10.84 -1.67
N SER A 266 -6.40 -12.06 -1.32
CA SER A 266 -6.18 -13.16 -2.25
C SER A 266 -7.35 -13.40 -3.21
N MET A 267 -8.56 -13.66 -2.68
CA MET A 267 -9.75 -13.90 -3.50
C MET A 267 -10.11 -12.73 -4.41
N LEU A 268 -9.93 -11.51 -3.93
CA LEU A 268 -10.25 -10.28 -4.65
C LEU A 268 -9.21 -9.96 -5.73
N LEU A 269 -7.97 -10.37 -5.53
CA LEU A 269 -6.88 -10.36 -6.51
C LEU A 269 -6.92 -11.57 -7.45
N GLY A 270 -7.97 -12.40 -7.39
CA GLY A 270 -8.12 -13.58 -8.25
C GLY A 270 -7.14 -14.70 -7.92
N ILE A 271 -6.56 -14.67 -6.71
CA ILE A 271 -5.64 -15.65 -6.16
C ILE A 271 -6.45 -16.68 -5.38
N GLN A 272 -6.33 -17.95 -5.76
CA GLN A 272 -7.02 -19.02 -5.05
C GLN A 272 -6.31 -19.36 -3.72
N PRO A 273 -7.02 -19.86 -2.69
CA PRO A 273 -6.43 -20.15 -1.39
C PRO A 273 -5.23 -21.11 -1.41
N ASP A 274 -5.17 -22.01 -2.39
CA ASP A 274 -4.09 -22.98 -2.59
C ASP A 274 -2.93 -22.44 -3.43
N GLU A 275 -3.15 -21.34 -4.16
CA GLU A 275 -2.17 -20.74 -5.09
C GLU A 275 -0.97 -20.15 -4.33
N LEU A 276 -1.18 -19.60 -3.13
CA LEU A 276 -0.10 -19.11 -2.27
C LEU A 276 0.69 -20.23 -1.56
N ASN A 277 0.35 -21.51 -1.76
CA ASN A 277 1.04 -22.62 -1.09
C ASN A 277 2.11 -23.29 -1.96
N ARG A 278 2.37 -22.75 -3.16
CA ARG A 278 3.31 -23.36 -4.10
C ARG A 278 3.93 -22.36 -5.06
N THR A 279 5.21 -22.55 -5.32
CA THR A 279 5.99 -21.75 -6.28
C THR A 279 5.44 -21.92 -7.70
N HIS A 280 5.05 -20.81 -8.32
CA HIS A 280 4.51 -20.75 -9.68
C HIS A 280 4.47 -19.32 -10.25
N TRP A 281 4.11 -19.19 -11.53
CA TRP A 281 3.80 -17.91 -12.18
C TRP A 281 2.43 -18.02 -12.87
N SER A 282 1.49 -17.17 -12.48
CA SER A 282 0.15 -17.06 -13.06
C SER A 282 -0.15 -15.67 -13.64
N VAL A 283 -1.12 -15.59 -14.56
CA VAL A 283 -1.63 -14.32 -15.11
C VAL A 283 -3.09 -14.15 -14.70
N LYS A 284 -3.44 -12.95 -14.23
CA LYS A 284 -4.76 -12.65 -13.64
C LYS A 284 -5.42 -11.48 -14.35
N GLU A 285 -6.73 -11.62 -14.62
CA GLU A 285 -7.57 -10.63 -15.29
C GLU A 285 -8.19 -9.65 -14.30
N ILE A 286 -7.31 -8.96 -13.58
CA ILE A 286 -7.68 -7.92 -12.62
C ILE A 286 -6.82 -6.71 -12.87
N ASP A 287 -7.47 -5.56 -12.81
CA ASP A 287 -6.83 -4.27 -12.81
C ASP A 287 -6.06 -4.05 -11.53
N LEU A 288 -4.82 -4.54 -11.47
CA LEU A 288 -4.03 -4.49 -10.25
C LEU A 288 -3.85 -3.05 -9.78
N ASP A 289 -3.55 -2.11 -10.68
CA ASP A 289 -3.35 -0.70 -10.33
C ASP A 289 -4.65 -0.05 -9.82
N GLN A 290 -5.79 -0.27 -10.49
CA GLN A 290 -7.09 0.24 -10.03
C GLN A 290 -7.56 -0.47 -8.77
N TYR A 291 -7.32 -1.77 -8.62
CA TYR A 291 -7.71 -2.52 -7.44
C TYR A 291 -6.94 -2.05 -6.21
N LEU A 292 -5.61 -1.91 -6.34
CA LEU A 292 -4.76 -1.34 -5.30
C LEU A 292 -5.17 0.11 -4.99
N SER A 293 -5.50 0.91 -5.99
CA SER A 293 -5.98 2.29 -5.83
C SER A 293 -7.37 2.38 -5.16
N ASP A 294 -8.35 1.59 -5.61
CA ASP A 294 -9.74 1.55 -5.11
C ASP A 294 -9.83 1.00 -3.69
N HIS A 295 -8.95 0.06 -3.34
CA HIS A 295 -8.85 -0.50 -1.99
C HIS A 295 -7.79 0.21 -1.14
N ARG A 296 -7.17 1.27 -1.68
CA ARG A 296 -6.08 2.04 -1.07
C ARG A 296 -5.00 1.16 -0.41
N ILE A 297 -4.65 0.06 -1.09
CA ILE A 297 -3.40 -0.66 -0.84
C ILE A 297 -2.33 0.16 -1.56
N ASP A 298 -1.91 1.26 -0.92
CA ASP A 298 -0.68 1.93 -1.30
C ASP A 298 0.46 1.28 -0.51
N PRO A 299 1.34 0.49 -1.17
CA PRO A 299 2.42 -0.12 -0.45
C PRO A 299 3.50 0.91 -0.02
N ARG A 300 3.39 2.20 -0.43
CA ARG A 300 4.13 3.37 0.08
C ARG A 300 3.49 4.02 1.31
N GLU A 301 2.25 3.74 1.64
CA GLU A 301 1.56 4.36 2.79
C GLU A 301 1.30 3.41 3.97
N ILE A 302 1.82 2.18 3.96
CA ILE A 302 1.72 1.28 5.14
C ILE A 302 2.87 1.53 6.12
N SER A 303 2.83 2.72 6.73
CA SER A 303 3.04 3.04 8.16
C SER A 303 3.65 4.44 8.27
N PRO A 304 2.99 5.38 8.97
CA PRO A 304 2.47 5.12 10.29
C PRO A 304 0.95 5.28 10.34
N GLU A 305 0.28 4.28 10.94
CA GLU A 305 -0.89 4.55 11.77
C GLU A 305 -0.69 5.93 12.43
N GLY A 306 -1.65 6.86 12.34
CA GLY A 306 -1.80 7.78 13.46
C GLY A 306 -1.78 6.88 14.71
N ASP A 307 -0.83 7.05 15.63
CA ASP A 307 -0.34 6.01 16.54
C ASP A 307 -1.43 5.37 17.43
N ARG A 308 -2.25 4.48 16.84
CA ARG A 308 -3.35 3.76 17.47
C ARG A 308 -2.91 2.40 17.98
N SER A 309 -1.74 1.91 17.57
CA SER A 309 -1.16 0.70 18.17
C SER A 309 -0.96 0.85 19.68
N LEU A 310 -0.90 2.07 20.21
CA LEU A 310 -0.84 2.33 21.65
C LEU A 310 -2.20 2.63 22.32
N GLU A 311 -3.29 2.73 21.56
CA GLU A 311 -4.65 2.85 22.12
C GLU A 311 -5.08 1.51 22.71
N GLN A 312 -5.94 1.54 23.74
CA GLN A 312 -6.48 0.33 24.36
C GLN A 312 -7.66 -0.21 23.54
N LEU A 313 -7.62 -1.50 23.24
CA LEU A 313 -8.68 -2.22 22.56
C LEU A 313 -9.76 -2.68 23.55
N PRO A 314 -10.93 -3.11 23.08
CA PRO A 314 -11.90 -3.79 23.93
C PRO A 314 -11.27 -5.04 24.57
N ALA A 315 -11.20 -5.05 25.90
CA ALA A 315 -10.63 -6.12 26.72
C ALA A 315 -11.37 -6.17 28.06
N PRO A 316 -11.22 -7.25 28.86
CA PRO A 316 -11.82 -7.35 30.20
C PRO A 316 -11.44 -6.20 31.14
N HIS A 317 -10.26 -5.61 30.97
CA HIS A 317 -9.78 -4.51 31.78
C HIS A 317 -9.28 -3.31 30.96
N ARG A 318 -9.46 -2.13 31.56
CA ARG A 318 -8.78 -0.90 31.17
C ARG A 318 -7.58 -0.67 32.09
N PHE A 319 -6.47 -0.21 31.53
CA PHE A 319 -5.26 0.09 32.26
C PHE A 319 -5.02 1.61 32.31
N VAL A 320 -4.77 2.14 33.49
CA VAL A 320 -4.59 3.58 33.70
C VAL A 320 -3.22 3.85 34.31
N TRP A 321 -2.75 5.09 34.15
CA TRP A 321 -1.56 5.61 34.84
C TRP A 321 -2.02 6.81 35.66
N ASP A 322 -1.89 6.73 36.98
CA ASP A 322 -2.40 7.75 37.91
C ASP A 322 -1.36 8.83 38.29
N GLY A 323 -0.16 8.75 37.73
CA GLY A 323 0.98 9.61 38.10
C GLY A 323 2.02 8.92 38.97
N GLY A 324 1.76 7.72 39.47
CA GLY A 324 2.69 6.92 40.29
C GLY A 324 2.72 5.43 39.95
N GLN A 325 1.57 4.83 39.67
CA GLN A 325 1.43 3.41 39.37
C GLN A 325 0.47 3.16 38.20
N PHE A 326 0.68 2.02 37.53
CA PHE A 326 -0.30 1.43 36.63
C PHE A 326 -1.34 0.70 37.47
N ALA A 327 -2.62 0.94 37.19
CA ALA A 327 -3.74 0.24 37.79
C ALA A 327 -4.64 -0.36 36.70
N ALA A 328 -5.39 -1.41 37.05
CA ALA A 328 -6.41 -2.01 36.18
C ALA A 328 -7.82 -1.78 36.73
N GLU A 329 -8.72 -1.41 35.84
CA GLU A 329 -10.14 -1.17 36.10
C GLU A 329 -10.96 -2.21 35.33
N PRO A 330 -11.80 -3.03 35.99
CA PRO A 330 -12.62 -4.02 35.30
C PRO A 330 -13.72 -3.34 34.49
N VAL A 331 -13.90 -3.78 33.25
CA VAL A 331 -15.01 -3.34 32.40
C VAL A 331 -16.27 -4.06 32.88
N SER A 332 -17.12 -3.33 33.61
CA SER A 332 -18.26 -3.91 34.33
C SER A 332 -19.59 -3.64 33.61
N GLY A 333 -20.35 -4.70 33.28
CA GLY A 333 -21.80 -4.65 33.06
C GLY A 333 -22.29 -5.02 31.65
N THR A 334 -23.46 -5.66 31.56
CA THR A 334 -24.30 -5.78 30.35
C THR A 334 -25.05 -4.47 30.03
N ASP A 335 -24.97 -3.50 30.94
CA ASP A 335 -25.58 -2.18 30.85
C ASP A 335 -24.43 -1.16 30.98
N LEU A 336 -24.37 -0.17 30.10
CA LEU A 336 -23.40 0.92 30.23
C LEU A 336 -23.51 1.52 31.62
N ASP A 337 -22.41 1.52 32.37
CA ASP A 337 -22.32 2.18 33.67
C ASP A 337 -22.50 3.70 33.53
N ALA A 338 -22.48 4.45 34.64
CA ALA A 338 -22.70 5.91 34.57
C ALA A 338 -21.66 6.61 33.67
N LEU A 339 -20.43 6.08 33.63
CA LEU A 339 -19.36 6.58 32.78
C LEU A 339 -19.62 6.26 31.31
N GLY A 340 -19.92 5.00 30.99
CA GLY A 340 -20.25 4.52 29.64
C GLY A 340 -21.48 5.22 29.06
N LYS A 341 -22.50 5.50 29.87
CA LYS A 341 -23.68 6.30 29.46
C LYS A 341 -23.29 7.74 29.13
N THR A 342 -22.39 8.33 29.92
CA THR A 342 -21.88 9.68 29.67
C THR A 342 -21.05 9.73 28.38
N LEU A 343 -20.14 8.76 28.19
CA LEU A 343 -19.33 8.63 26.97
C LEU A 343 -20.20 8.39 25.73
N LEU A 344 -21.26 7.59 25.84
CA LEU A 344 -22.19 7.35 24.76
C LEU A 344 -22.92 8.62 24.32
N GLN A 345 -23.39 9.42 25.29
CA GLN A 345 -24.03 10.71 25.00
C GLN A 345 -23.06 11.70 24.37
N GLU A 346 -21.82 11.75 24.87
CA GLU A 346 -20.78 12.61 24.30
C GLU A 346 -20.42 12.20 22.87
N LEU A 347 -20.24 10.90 22.62
CA LEU A 347 -20.00 10.35 21.29
C LEU A 347 -21.12 10.71 20.32
N LYS A 348 -22.38 10.54 20.74
CA LYS A 348 -23.55 10.90 19.92
C LYS A 348 -23.57 12.40 19.60
N GLY A 349 -23.20 13.24 20.55
CA GLY A 349 -23.04 14.69 20.36
C GLY A 349 -21.93 15.03 19.36
N LYS A 350 -20.75 14.44 19.52
CA LYS A 350 -19.60 14.64 18.62
C LYS A 350 -19.89 14.16 17.20
N ALA A 351 -20.48 12.98 17.04
CA ALA A 351 -20.84 12.41 15.74
C ALA A 351 -21.88 13.29 15.00
N ARG A 352 -22.89 13.83 15.71
CA ARG A 352 -23.86 14.76 15.09
C ARG A 352 -23.21 16.05 14.60
N ARG A 353 -22.34 16.67 15.42
CA ARG A 353 -21.59 17.86 15.01
C ARG A 353 -20.73 17.59 13.78
N LEU A 354 -20.09 16.42 13.71
CA LEU A 354 -19.31 15.98 12.56
C LEU A 354 -20.20 15.78 11.32
N LEU A 355 -21.35 15.11 11.46
CA LEU A 355 -22.28 14.92 10.35
C LEU A 355 -22.77 16.26 9.79
N ASP A 356 -23.19 17.19 10.65
CA ASP A 356 -23.65 18.53 10.23
C ASP A 356 -22.53 19.27 9.47
N ARG A 357 -21.30 19.16 9.96
CA ARG A 357 -20.13 19.76 9.31
C ARG A 357 -19.85 19.14 7.94
N LEU A 358 -19.96 17.82 7.81
CA LEU A 358 -19.75 17.10 6.55
C LEU A 358 -20.82 17.44 5.51
N LEU A 359 -22.09 17.53 5.92
CA LEU A 359 -23.20 17.91 5.04
C LEU A 359 -23.08 19.34 4.51
N GLN A 360 -22.35 20.21 5.21
CA GLN A 360 -22.02 21.57 4.76
C GLN A 360 -20.80 21.65 3.84
N THR A 361 -20.22 20.51 3.45
CA THR A 361 -19.05 20.42 2.57
C THR A 361 -19.31 19.55 1.34
N GLN A 362 -18.41 19.60 0.36
CA GLN A 362 -18.32 18.61 -0.73
C GLN A 362 -17.67 17.29 -0.25
N ALA A 363 -17.88 16.90 1.01
CA ALA A 363 -17.31 15.67 1.54
C ALA A 363 -17.87 14.45 0.79
N ARG A 364 -17.06 13.40 0.68
CA ARG A 364 -17.44 12.15 0.01
C ARG A 364 -18.68 11.56 0.70
N THR A 365 -19.66 11.12 -0.09
CA THR A 365 -20.95 10.59 0.39
C THR A 365 -20.77 9.49 1.45
N TYR A 366 -19.80 8.61 1.26
CA TYR A 366 -19.45 7.54 2.20
C TYR A 366 -19.14 8.02 3.62
N PHE A 367 -18.55 9.21 3.78
CA PHE A 367 -18.16 9.74 5.10
C PHE A 367 -19.40 10.17 5.89
N SER A 368 -20.28 10.95 5.27
CA SER A 368 -21.55 11.34 5.88
C SER A 368 -22.44 10.13 6.15
N GLU A 369 -22.49 9.15 5.25
CA GLU A 369 -23.28 7.92 5.44
C GLU A 369 -22.75 7.08 6.60
N SER A 370 -21.42 6.95 6.73
CA SER A 370 -20.81 6.18 7.82
C SER A 370 -21.02 6.85 9.19
N VAL A 371 -20.92 8.18 9.27
CA VAL A 371 -21.18 8.92 10.50
C VAL A 371 -22.68 8.88 10.85
N ALA A 372 -23.59 8.97 9.87
CA ALA A 372 -25.02 8.80 10.08
C ALA A 372 -25.35 7.38 10.59
N ALA A 373 -24.78 6.35 9.96
CA ALA A 373 -24.96 4.97 10.38
C ALA A 373 -24.41 4.68 11.78
N LEU A 374 -23.34 5.39 12.21
CA LEU A 374 -22.88 5.36 13.59
C LEU A 374 -23.93 6.00 14.53
N ILE A 375 -24.45 7.19 14.21
CA ILE A 375 -25.46 7.86 15.05
C ILE A 375 -26.70 6.98 15.24
N ASP A 376 -27.13 6.27 14.19
CA ASP A 376 -28.26 5.34 14.25
C ASP A 376 -27.96 4.14 15.15
N ALA A 377 -26.72 3.63 15.14
CA ALA A 377 -26.29 2.55 16.02
C ALA A 377 -26.17 2.99 17.50
N LEU A 378 -26.03 4.29 17.77
CA LEU A 378 -26.00 4.90 19.11
C LEU A 378 -27.41 5.22 19.64
N GLY A 379 -28.38 4.34 19.35
CA GLY A 379 -29.77 4.44 19.80
C GLY A 379 -29.94 4.35 21.33
N ASP A 380 -31.19 4.20 21.79
CA ASP A 380 -31.48 4.10 23.23
C ASP A 380 -30.91 2.82 23.88
N SER A 381 -30.65 1.80 23.06
CA SER A 381 -29.90 0.59 23.40
C SER A 381 -28.77 0.38 22.38
N VAL A 382 -27.57 0.06 22.86
CA VAL A 382 -26.41 -0.18 22.00
C VAL A 382 -26.27 -1.67 21.71
N ASP A 383 -26.35 -2.05 20.44
CA ASP A 383 -25.98 -3.39 19.99
C ASP A 383 -24.46 -3.45 19.80
N ALA A 384 -23.79 -4.31 20.57
CA ALA A 384 -22.34 -4.46 20.58
C ALA A 384 -21.76 -4.85 19.21
N GLY A 385 -22.45 -5.73 18.47
CA GLY A 385 -22.00 -6.18 17.15
C GLY A 385 -22.18 -5.10 16.09
N LEU A 386 -23.32 -4.39 16.13
CA LEU A 386 -23.58 -3.26 15.25
C LEU A 386 -22.61 -2.11 15.53
N LEU A 387 -22.40 -1.74 16.79
CA LEU A 387 -21.46 -0.69 17.17
C LEU A 387 -20.03 -1.02 16.73
N LEU A 388 -19.60 -2.26 16.92
CA LEU A 388 -18.28 -2.71 16.46
C LEU A 388 -18.15 -2.62 14.93
N SER A 389 -19.20 -2.99 14.18
CA SER A 389 -19.24 -2.83 12.73
C SER A 389 -19.16 -1.36 12.31
N ARG A 390 -19.89 -0.46 12.97
CA ARG A 390 -19.86 0.99 12.68
C ARG A 390 -18.53 1.62 13.06
N SER A 391 -17.90 1.18 14.16
CA SER A 391 -16.56 1.63 14.55
C SER A 391 -15.54 1.38 13.47
N ARG A 392 -15.51 0.15 12.91
CA ARG A 392 -14.54 -0.19 11.87
C ARG A 392 -14.66 0.71 10.62
N ALA A 393 -15.87 1.16 10.29
CA ALA A 393 -16.08 2.11 9.20
C ALA A 393 -15.51 3.50 9.53
N ILE A 394 -15.68 3.98 10.77
CA ILE A 394 -15.07 5.23 11.23
C ILE A 394 -13.55 5.12 11.30
N ASP A 395 -13.02 4.00 11.79
CA ASP A 395 -11.58 3.73 11.88
C ASP A 395 -10.95 3.73 10.49
N ALA A 396 -11.61 3.13 9.50
CA ALA A 396 -11.19 3.18 8.11
C ALA A 396 -11.17 4.62 7.55
N ILE A 397 -12.16 5.45 7.90
CA ILE A 397 -12.19 6.86 7.48
C ILE A 397 -11.08 7.68 8.14
N VAL A 398 -10.79 7.45 9.42
CA VAL A 398 -9.66 8.14 10.07
C VAL A 398 -8.33 7.69 9.49
N ALA A 399 -8.16 6.40 9.22
CA ALA A 399 -6.96 5.88 8.56
C ALA A 399 -6.74 6.54 7.19
N ILE A 400 -7.82 6.75 6.43
CA ILE A 400 -7.80 7.52 5.19
C ILE A 400 -7.30 8.96 5.41
N MET A 401 -7.68 9.63 6.51
CA MET A 401 -7.34 11.03 6.75
C MET A 401 -5.92 11.26 7.28
N ASP A 402 -5.28 10.23 7.85
CA ASP A 402 -3.96 10.36 8.45
C ASP A 402 -2.80 10.32 7.42
N THR A 403 -3.10 10.07 6.14
CA THR A 403 -2.13 10.03 5.04
C THR A 403 -1.59 11.42 4.67
N ALA A 404 -0.36 11.49 4.15
CA ALA A 404 0.33 12.77 3.91
C ALA A 404 -0.39 13.63 2.86
N GLU A 405 -0.92 13.01 1.81
CA GLU A 405 -1.69 13.67 0.76
C GLU A 405 -3.11 14.09 1.22
N SER A 406 -3.72 13.33 2.12
CA SER A 406 -5.06 13.63 2.66
C SER A 406 -5.07 14.82 3.62
N ARG A 407 -3.92 15.17 4.21
CA ARG A 407 -3.79 16.35 5.09
C ARG A 407 -4.00 17.67 4.34
N GLU A 408 -3.78 17.68 3.04
CA GLU A 408 -3.99 18.84 2.16
C GLU A 408 -5.39 18.82 1.47
N GLU A 409 -5.99 17.63 1.30
CA GLU A 409 -7.33 17.44 0.69
C GLU A 409 -8.49 17.76 1.66
N PHE A 410 -8.32 17.46 2.96
CA PHE A 410 -9.37 17.64 3.96
C PHE A 410 -9.12 18.84 4.87
N ALA A 411 -10.19 19.57 5.20
CA ALA A 411 -10.10 20.66 6.16
C ALA A 411 -9.63 20.15 7.54
N ALA A 412 -8.61 20.80 8.12
CA ALA A 412 -7.96 20.34 9.35
C ALA A 412 -8.92 20.19 10.54
N ASP A 413 -9.98 21.00 10.58
CA ASP A 413 -11.06 20.90 11.56
C ASP A 413 -11.84 19.58 11.41
N VAL A 414 -12.17 19.17 10.18
CA VAL A 414 -12.88 17.90 9.90
C VAL A 414 -12.04 16.69 10.31
N GLN A 415 -10.74 16.71 10.02
CA GLN A 415 -9.81 15.65 10.45
C GLN A 415 -9.73 15.55 11.98
N ALA A 416 -9.65 16.70 12.67
CA ALA A 416 -9.66 16.74 14.13
C ALA A 416 -10.98 16.19 14.71
N MET A 417 -12.11 16.52 14.11
CA MET A 417 -13.43 16.02 14.53
C MET A 417 -13.57 14.51 14.33
N PHE A 418 -13.08 13.95 13.22
CA PHE A 418 -13.07 12.50 12.99
C PHE A 418 -12.20 11.76 14.01
N ARG A 419 -11.01 12.29 14.33
CA ARG A 419 -10.16 11.74 15.40
C ARG A 419 -10.81 11.81 16.77
N ASP A 420 -11.47 12.93 17.09
CA ASP A 420 -12.19 13.10 18.35
C ASP A 420 -13.38 12.14 18.49
N VAL A 421 -14.11 11.90 17.40
CA VAL A 421 -15.18 10.88 17.35
C VAL A 421 -14.61 9.48 17.54
N ALA A 422 -13.53 9.12 16.85
CA ALA A 422 -12.93 7.79 16.95
C ALA A 422 -12.36 7.50 18.35
N ALA A 423 -11.64 8.45 18.95
CA ALA A 423 -11.12 8.29 20.31
C ALA A 423 -12.25 8.09 21.33
N THR A 424 -13.33 8.88 21.22
CA THR A 424 -14.50 8.71 22.10
C THR A 424 -15.22 7.38 21.84
N LEU A 425 -15.21 6.89 20.59
CA LEU A 425 -15.79 5.62 20.22
C LEU A 425 -14.99 4.43 20.79
N ASP A 426 -13.66 4.52 20.83
CA ASP A 426 -12.84 3.52 21.51
C ASP A 426 -13.10 3.49 23.02
N ASP A 427 -13.27 4.65 23.67
CA ASP A 427 -13.66 4.72 25.09
C ASP A 427 -15.04 4.07 25.33
N VAL A 428 -16.01 4.25 24.44
CA VAL A 428 -17.32 3.59 24.53
C VAL A 428 -17.19 2.09 24.30
N ARG A 429 -16.42 1.63 23.32
CA ARG A 429 -16.22 0.20 23.04
C ARG A 429 -15.52 -0.51 24.19
N ALA A 430 -14.56 0.16 24.82
CA ALA A 430 -13.88 -0.32 26.01
C ALA A 430 -14.81 -0.42 27.22
N SER A 431 -15.99 0.20 27.18
CA SER A 431 -17.00 0.13 28.24
C SER A 431 -18.05 -0.97 28.01
N ILE A 432 -17.93 -1.78 26.94
CA ILE A 432 -18.91 -2.82 26.55
C ILE A 432 -18.23 -4.20 26.53
N PRO A 433 -18.42 -5.04 27.57
CA PRO A 433 -17.78 -6.36 27.69
C PRO A 433 -18.07 -7.30 26.51
N GLU A 434 -19.26 -7.25 25.92
CA GLU A 434 -19.66 -8.11 24.79
C GLU A 434 -18.76 -7.88 23.56
N ILE A 435 -18.19 -6.68 23.40
CA ILE A 435 -17.26 -6.40 22.30
C ILE A 435 -15.91 -7.11 22.53
N ALA A 436 -15.43 -7.15 23.77
CA ALA A 436 -14.21 -7.89 24.13
C ALA A 436 -14.39 -9.40 23.88
N GLU A 437 -15.57 -9.94 24.19
CA GLU A 437 -15.93 -11.34 23.95
C GLU A 437 -15.95 -11.69 22.44
N ILE A 438 -16.45 -10.79 21.59
CA ILE A 438 -16.45 -10.95 20.13
C ILE A 438 -15.02 -10.91 19.57
N GLU A 439 -14.21 -9.94 20.00
CA GLU A 439 -12.81 -9.82 19.56
C GLU A 439 -11.95 -11.00 20.04
N ALA A 440 -12.15 -11.47 21.28
CA ALA A 440 -11.48 -12.66 21.80
C ALA A 440 -11.87 -13.92 21.01
N SER A 441 -13.14 -14.08 20.65
CA SER A 441 -13.59 -15.19 19.82
C SER A 441 -12.94 -15.17 18.45
N ARG A 442 -12.81 -13.98 17.82
CA ARG A 442 -12.11 -13.83 16.53
C ARG A 442 -10.63 -14.17 16.64
N LEU A 443 -9.95 -13.68 17.68
CA LEU A 443 -8.53 -13.95 17.91
C LEU A 443 -8.31 -15.46 18.16
N ALA A 444 -9.17 -16.10 18.94
CA ALA A 444 -9.13 -17.54 19.18
C ALA A 444 -9.28 -18.35 17.88
N MET A 445 -10.15 -17.93 16.96
CA MET A 445 -10.30 -18.59 15.65
C MET A 445 -9.06 -18.48 14.77
N SER A 446 -8.24 -17.44 14.96
CA SER A 446 -7.01 -17.23 14.20
C SER A 446 -5.78 -17.96 14.76
N MET A 447 -5.89 -18.60 15.93
CA MET A 447 -4.78 -19.30 16.59
C MET A 447 -5.03 -20.81 16.67
N ASP A 448 -4.07 -21.61 16.22
CA ASP A 448 -4.06 -23.04 16.53
C ASP A 448 -3.59 -23.30 17.98
N ALA A 449 -3.67 -24.56 18.42
CA ALA A 449 -3.31 -24.93 19.80
C ALA A 449 -1.83 -24.69 20.12
N SER A 450 -0.93 -24.80 19.15
CA SER A 450 0.51 -24.58 19.32
C SER A 450 0.81 -23.09 19.50
N VAL A 451 0.25 -22.26 18.62
CA VAL A 451 0.34 -20.80 18.69
C VAL A 451 -0.24 -20.29 20.00
N ALA A 452 -1.42 -20.79 20.40
CA ALA A 452 -2.05 -20.40 21.66
C ALA A 452 -1.19 -20.75 22.89
N ASN A 453 -0.52 -21.90 22.90
CA ASN A 453 0.38 -22.29 24.00
C ASN A 453 1.61 -21.38 24.09
N GLY A 454 2.26 -21.11 22.95
CA GLY A 454 3.40 -20.20 22.90
C GLY A 454 3.02 -18.78 23.31
N ALA A 455 1.86 -18.31 22.85
CA ALA A 455 1.35 -16.98 23.18
C ALA A 455 1.02 -16.86 24.68
N LEU A 456 0.39 -17.90 25.26
CA LEU A 456 0.14 -17.96 26.71
C LEU A 456 1.43 -17.94 27.53
N ALA A 457 2.47 -18.67 27.10
CA ALA A 457 3.76 -18.68 27.79
C ALA A 457 4.42 -17.29 27.79
N ALA A 458 4.42 -16.60 26.65
CA ALA A 458 4.96 -15.24 26.54
C ALA A 458 4.12 -14.22 27.34
N ALA A 459 2.78 -14.35 27.32
CA ALA A 459 1.88 -13.56 28.16
C ALA A 459 2.13 -13.79 29.66
N THR A 460 2.39 -15.02 30.07
CA THR A 460 2.73 -15.38 31.46
C THR A 460 4.01 -14.68 31.90
N GLU A 461 5.04 -14.66 31.04
CA GLU A 461 6.28 -13.97 31.33
C GLU A 461 6.10 -12.46 31.45
N ILE A 462 5.28 -11.84 30.59
CA ILE A 462 4.91 -10.42 30.71
C ILE A 462 4.24 -10.14 32.06
N SER A 463 3.32 -11.00 32.49
CA SER A 463 2.61 -10.88 33.77
C SER A 463 3.59 -10.93 34.94
N ARG A 464 4.54 -11.86 34.89
CA ARG A 464 5.59 -12.02 35.89
C ARG A 464 6.48 -10.78 35.99
N LEU A 465 6.90 -10.22 34.85
CA LEU A 465 7.70 -9.01 34.79
C LEU A 465 6.93 -7.77 35.27
N ALA A 466 5.65 -7.67 34.92
CA ALA A 466 4.76 -6.63 35.42
C ALA A 466 4.65 -6.69 36.95
N GLY A 467 4.42 -7.88 37.52
CA GLY A 467 4.33 -8.06 38.97
C GLY A 467 5.64 -7.85 39.75
N ALA A 468 6.79 -7.90 39.07
CA ALA A 468 8.08 -7.54 39.66
C ALA A 468 8.33 -6.02 39.65
N SER A 469 7.50 -5.23 38.96
CA SER A 469 7.68 -3.79 38.82
C SER A 469 7.01 -3.00 39.93
N ARG A 470 7.76 -2.09 40.57
CA ARG A 470 7.24 -1.22 41.65
C ARG A 470 6.19 -0.19 41.20
N VAL A 471 6.13 0.09 39.89
CA VAL A 471 5.18 1.04 39.29
C VAL A 471 3.92 0.33 38.79
N VAL A 472 3.70 -0.92 39.17
CA VAL A 472 2.52 -1.70 38.81
C VAL A 472 1.77 -2.05 40.09
N ASP A 473 0.51 -1.63 40.19
CA ASP A 473 -0.38 -1.99 41.29
C ASP A 473 -0.83 -3.45 41.17
N LYS A 474 -1.25 -4.04 42.30
CA LYS A 474 -1.76 -5.42 42.34
C LYS A 474 -2.96 -5.64 41.42
N SER A 475 -3.81 -4.63 41.22
CA SER A 475 -4.94 -4.71 40.29
C SER A 475 -4.52 -5.13 38.88
N VAL A 476 -3.35 -4.68 38.40
CA VAL A 476 -2.80 -5.07 37.09
C VAL A 476 -2.42 -6.54 37.08
N THR A 477 -1.74 -7.04 38.11
CA THR A 477 -1.38 -8.47 38.15
C THR A 477 -2.60 -9.36 38.29
N ASP A 478 -3.60 -8.91 39.05
CA ASP A 478 -4.85 -9.65 39.23
C ASP A 478 -5.63 -9.70 37.89
N ALA A 479 -5.73 -8.57 37.17
CA ALA A 479 -6.28 -8.51 35.82
C ALA A 479 -5.50 -9.40 34.84
N LEU A 480 -4.16 -9.33 34.90
CA LEU A 480 -3.26 -10.12 34.09
C LEU A 480 -3.17 -11.60 34.53
N THR A 481 -3.96 -12.09 35.47
CA THR A 481 -3.96 -13.53 35.81
C THR A 481 -5.37 -14.06 36.06
N GLN A 482 -6.40 -13.23 35.85
CA GLN A 482 -7.79 -13.57 36.18
C GLN A 482 -8.26 -14.86 35.49
N THR A 483 -7.83 -15.12 34.27
CA THR A 483 -8.26 -16.28 33.49
C THR A 483 -7.38 -17.53 33.69
N ASP A 484 -6.29 -17.47 34.47
CA ASP A 484 -5.31 -18.55 34.56
C ASP A 484 -5.92 -19.85 35.11
N ALA A 485 -6.74 -19.75 36.16
CA ALA A 485 -7.41 -20.90 36.75
C ALA A 485 -8.39 -21.56 35.76
N ASP A 486 -9.16 -20.75 35.02
CA ASP A 486 -10.11 -21.24 34.03
C ASP A 486 -9.40 -21.85 32.82
N ILE A 487 -8.27 -21.26 32.39
CA ILE A 487 -7.40 -21.81 31.35
C ILE A 487 -6.86 -23.17 31.78
N GLU A 488 -6.41 -23.32 33.03
CA GLU A 488 -5.92 -24.59 33.55
C GLU A 488 -7.01 -25.67 33.56
N VAL A 489 -8.21 -25.32 34.02
CA VAL A 489 -9.38 -26.22 34.01
C VAL A 489 -9.75 -26.63 32.58
N ALA A 490 -9.86 -25.67 31.67
CA ALA A 490 -10.17 -25.94 30.26
C ALA A 490 -9.06 -26.76 29.57
N SER A 491 -7.80 -26.53 29.93
CA SER A 491 -6.65 -27.30 29.43
C SER A 491 -6.71 -28.76 29.83
N LYS A 492 -7.07 -29.05 31.09
CA LYS A 492 -7.24 -30.43 31.57
C LYS A 492 -8.40 -31.13 30.85
N ALA A 493 -9.52 -30.42 30.66
CA ALA A 493 -10.68 -30.95 29.95
C ALA A 493 -10.39 -31.19 28.45
N ALA A 494 -9.55 -30.37 27.82
CA ALA A 494 -9.17 -30.47 26.41
C ALA A 494 -8.31 -31.69 26.06
N VAL A 495 -7.83 -32.47 27.05
CA VAL A 495 -7.01 -33.68 26.85
C VAL A 495 -7.75 -34.94 27.35
N SER A 496 -9.01 -34.81 27.77
CA SER A 496 -9.83 -35.96 28.17
C SER A 496 -10.07 -36.92 27.00
N THR A 497 -10.19 -38.22 27.26
CA THR A 497 -10.45 -39.25 26.25
C THR A 497 -11.90 -39.72 26.20
N ASP A 498 -12.74 -39.26 27.12
CA ASP A 498 -14.02 -39.92 27.39
C ASP A 498 -15.20 -39.32 26.60
N ASP A 499 -15.08 -38.06 26.15
CA ASP A 499 -16.13 -37.34 25.43
C ASP A 499 -15.54 -36.34 24.42
N VAL A 500 -15.56 -36.72 23.14
CA VAL A 500 -15.03 -35.91 22.02
C VAL A 500 -15.73 -34.56 21.89
N VAL A 501 -17.04 -34.49 22.20
CA VAL A 501 -17.81 -33.23 22.12
C VAL A 501 -17.39 -32.30 23.27
N ALA A 502 -17.24 -32.84 24.48
CA ALA A 502 -16.75 -32.08 25.63
C ALA A 502 -15.30 -31.60 25.43
N VAL A 503 -14.45 -32.43 24.82
CA VAL A 503 -13.07 -32.08 24.47
C VAL A 503 -13.04 -30.91 23.48
N GLN A 504 -13.84 -30.98 22.42
CA GLN A 504 -13.90 -29.90 21.43
C GLN A 504 -14.43 -28.60 22.04
N ALA A 505 -15.44 -28.68 22.92
CA ALA A 505 -15.95 -27.54 23.65
C ALA A 505 -14.88 -26.94 24.59
N ALA A 506 -14.09 -27.78 25.26
CA ALA A 506 -12.99 -27.35 26.13
C ALA A 506 -11.84 -26.70 25.35
N ILE A 507 -11.50 -27.19 24.16
CA ILE A 507 -10.51 -26.58 23.27
C ILE A 507 -10.96 -25.16 22.86
N SER A 508 -12.21 -25.03 22.42
CA SER A 508 -12.79 -23.73 22.04
C SER A 508 -12.86 -22.76 23.23
N ALA A 509 -13.28 -23.24 24.40
CA ALA A 509 -13.32 -22.44 25.62
C ALA A 509 -11.92 -21.99 26.05
N ARG A 510 -10.92 -22.88 25.98
CA ARG A 510 -9.51 -22.54 26.28
C ARG A 510 -8.98 -21.47 25.33
N GLY A 511 -9.18 -21.64 24.02
CA GLY A 511 -8.74 -20.68 23.01
C GLY A 511 -9.30 -19.27 23.28
N LYS A 512 -10.58 -19.20 23.67
CA LYS A 512 -11.24 -17.94 24.03
C LYS A 512 -10.66 -17.31 25.30
N LEU A 513 -10.42 -18.09 26.35
CA LEU A 513 -9.81 -17.60 27.59
C LEU A 513 -8.37 -17.09 27.38
N VAL A 514 -7.60 -17.77 26.53
CA VAL A 514 -6.26 -17.31 26.11
C VAL A 514 -6.36 -16.01 25.30
N ALA A 515 -7.34 -15.88 24.42
CA ALA A 515 -7.54 -14.64 23.67
C ALA A 515 -7.91 -13.45 24.56
N LEU A 516 -8.80 -13.64 25.55
CA LEU A 516 -9.12 -12.62 26.55
C LEU A 516 -7.86 -12.19 27.33
N ARG A 517 -7.06 -13.18 27.76
CA ARG A 517 -5.75 -12.97 28.41
C ARG A 517 -4.83 -12.09 27.57
N LEU A 518 -4.73 -12.36 26.26
CA LEU A 518 -3.87 -11.61 25.34
C LEU A 518 -4.36 -10.17 25.11
N LEU A 519 -5.67 -9.93 25.09
CA LEU A 519 -6.23 -8.57 24.95
C LEU A 519 -5.84 -7.69 26.15
N ASP A 520 -5.92 -8.22 27.37
CA ASP A 520 -5.47 -7.49 28.58
C ASP A 520 -3.95 -7.24 28.56
N VAL A 521 -3.15 -8.23 28.15
CA VAL A 521 -1.69 -8.06 27.99
C VAL A 521 -1.37 -6.96 27.00
N ARG A 522 -2.04 -6.95 25.84
CA ARG A 522 -1.86 -5.91 24.82
C ARG A 522 -2.16 -4.53 25.40
N ASN A 523 -3.31 -4.36 26.06
CA ASN A 523 -3.72 -3.07 26.58
C ASN A 523 -2.80 -2.55 27.68
N PHE A 524 -2.37 -3.42 28.59
CA PHE A 524 -1.38 -3.07 29.59
C PHE A 524 -0.07 -2.59 28.95
N VAL A 525 0.45 -3.35 27.98
CA VAL A 525 1.71 -3.03 27.28
C VAL A 525 1.60 -1.72 26.51
N ALA A 526 0.50 -1.54 25.77
CA ALA A 526 0.20 -0.31 25.03
C ALA A 526 0.18 0.90 25.97
N LYS A 527 -0.46 0.75 27.14
CA LYS A 527 -0.49 1.79 28.17
C LYS A 527 0.89 2.05 28.78
N ALA A 528 1.69 1.02 29.02
CA ALA A 528 3.05 1.15 29.54
C ALA A 528 3.96 1.90 28.56
N ILE A 529 3.92 1.53 27.28
CA ILE A 529 4.72 2.18 26.22
C ILE A 529 4.30 3.62 26.02
N SER A 530 3.00 3.91 25.90
CA SER A 530 2.51 5.29 25.74
C SER A 530 2.87 6.17 26.94
N SER A 531 2.79 5.63 28.16
CA SER A 531 3.19 6.36 29.37
C SER A 531 4.70 6.63 29.38
N ALA A 532 5.53 5.65 28.97
CA ALA A 532 6.97 5.85 28.81
C ALA A 532 7.30 6.94 27.78
N GLN A 533 6.60 6.94 26.64
CA GLN A 533 6.78 7.94 25.59
C GLN A 533 6.35 9.35 26.05
N ALA A 534 5.22 9.47 26.74
CA ALA A 534 4.75 10.74 27.30
C ALA A 534 5.73 11.31 28.33
N MET A 535 6.40 10.45 29.10
CA MET A 535 7.45 10.84 30.04
C MET A 535 8.77 11.22 29.36
N SER A 536 9.01 10.81 28.11
CA SER A 536 10.29 10.98 27.39
C SER A 536 10.53 12.37 26.81
N LEU A 537 9.62 13.34 26.95
CA LEU A 537 9.88 14.75 26.62
C LEU A 537 10.99 15.42 27.47
N ASP A 538 11.68 14.67 28.33
CA ASP A 538 12.67 15.21 29.27
C ASP A 538 13.80 14.23 29.68
N PHE A 539 14.09 13.17 28.90
CA PHE A 539 15.20 12.26 29.25
C PHE A 539 16.44 12.50 28.39
N GLY A 540 17.34 13.31 28.94
CA GLY A 540 18.73 13.36 28.49
C GLY A 540 19.47 12.07 28.85
N ARG A 541 19.81 11.29 27.82
CA ARG A 541 21.02 10.50 27.52
C ARG A 541 21.90 9.84 28.62
N ASP A 542 21.90 10.29 29.88
CA ASP A 542 22.93 9.93 30.87
C ASP A 542 22.48 8.93 31.95
N ALA A 543 21.19 8.90 32.34
CA ALA A 543 20.73 8.00 33.41
C ALA A 543 20.56 6.52 32.97
N LEU A 544 20.58 6.25 31.65
CA LEU A 544 20.61 4.87 31.11
C LEU A 544 22.04 4.30 31.04
N ARG A 545 23.07 5.16 30.99
CA ARG A 545 24.49 4.73 30.99
C ARG A 545 24.95 4.26 32.37
N SER A 546 24.44 4.83 33.46
CA SER A 546 24.77 4.39 34.83
C SER A 546 24.11 3.05 35.19
N SER A 547 22.89 2.79 34.72
CA SER A 547 22.17 1.52 34.90
C SER A 547 22.86 0.33 34.22
N ARG A 548 23.49 0.55 33.06
CA ARG A 548 24.09 -0.52 32.24
C ARG A 548 25.37 -1.11 32.83
N LYS A 549 26.10 -0.36 33.68
CA LYS A 549 27.36 -0.85 34.29
C LYS A 549 27.14 -1.68 35.56
N GLY A 550 25.96 -1.60 36.18
CA GLY A 550 25.58 -2.41 37.34
C GLY A 550 24.72 -3.65 37.01
N ALA A 551 24.20 -3.76 35.78
CA ALA A 551 23.22 -4.81 35.42
C ALA A 551 23.82 -6.11 34.86
N LEU A 552 25.13 -6.16 34.58
CA LEU A 552 25.81 -7.40 34.19
C LEU A 552 26.21 -8.26 35.40
N ASP A 553 26.26 -7.66 36.60
CA ASP A 553 26.53 -8.36 37.86
C ASP A 553 25.31 -8.24 38.80
N GLY A 554 24.29 -9.06 38.55
CA GLY A 554 23.25 -9.36 39.53
C GLY A 554 21.89 -8.71 39.30
N ILE A 555 20.91 -9.57 38.98
CA ILE A 555 19.47 -9.30 38.90
C ILE A 555 18.88 -8.75 40.23
N GLU A 556 19.66 -8.79 41.31
CA GLU A 556 19.26 -8.35 42.67
C GLU A 556 19.96 -7.06 43.14
N ALA A 557 21.03 -6.61 42.45
CA ALA A 557 21.79 -5.41 42.81
C ALA A 557 21.27 -4.16 42.07
N ALA A 558 20.91 -4.31 40.79
CA ALA A 558 20.33 -3.23 39.98
C ALA A 558 18.97 -2.74 40.51
N SER A 559 18.21 -3.62 41.18
CA SER A 559 16.95 -3.25 41.85
C SER A 559 17.16 -2.36 43.08
N LYS A 560 18.35 -2.41 43.73
CA LYS A 560 18.71 -1.60 44.89
C LYS A 560 19.25 -0.20 44.55
N GLU A 561 19.92 0.00 43.42
CA GLU A 561 20.39 1.33 43.00
C GLU A 561 19.27 2.18 42.37
N ILE A 562 18.24 1.56 41.79
CA ILE A 562 17.04 2.24 41.27
C ILE A 562 16.11 2.75 42.40
N VAL A 563 16.42 2.43 43.67
CA VAL A 563 15.66 2.82 44.87
C VAL A 563 15.56 4.35 45.07
N GLN A 564 16.35 5.16 44.37
CA GLN A 564 16.24 6.63 44.41
C GLN A 564 15.77 7.28 43.10
N GLY A 565 15.48 6.51 42.05
CA GLY A 565 15.14 7.03 40.72
C GLY A 565 13.66 7.35 40.54
N SER A 566 13.34 8.48 39.92
CA SER A 566 11.97 8.91 39.55
C SER A 566 11.08 7.82 38.93
N ALA A 567 9.75 7.93 39.08
CA ALA A 567 8.76 7.00 38.50
C ALA A 567 9.01 6.72 37.00
N LYS A 568 9.48 7.74 36.28
CA LYS A 568 9.93 7.69 34.88
C LYS A 568 10.97 6.60 34.60
N ALA A 569 11.99 6.45 35.45
CA ALA A 569 13.03 5.44 35.24
C ALA A 569 12.50 4.00 35.42
N ALA A 570 11.56 3.81 36.36
CA ALA A 570 10.92 2.51 36.57
C ALA A 570 9.96 2.14 35.43
N VAL A 571 9.24 3.11 34.87
CA VAL A 571 8.37 2.90 33.69
C VAL A 571 9.21 2.54 32.45
N ALA A 572 10.33 3.22 32.22
CA ALA A 572 11.24 2.89 31.12
C ALA A 572 11.86 1.49 31.27
N TYR A 573 12.28 1.13 32.49
CA TYR A 573 12.80 -0.22 32.78
C TYR A 573 11.74 -1.31 32.58
N LEU A 574 10.50 -1.05 33.01
CA LEU A 574 9.37 -1.95 32.75
C LEU A 574 9.23 -2.21 31.25
N VAL A 575 9.09 -1.16 30.43
CA VAL A 575 8.95 -1.32 28.96
C VAL A 575 10.13 -2.06 28.34
N TYR A 576 11.36 -1.76 28.78
CA TYR A 576 12.55 -2.47 28.33
C TYR A 576 12.49 -3.98 28.66
N SER A 577 12.11 -4.33 29.89
CA SER A 577 12.01 -5.73 30.31
C SER A 577 10.95 -6.50 29.52
N LEU A 578 9.88 -5.82 29.09
CA LEU A 578 8.80 -6.42 28.30
C LEU A 578 9.19 -6.68 26.84
N ALA A 579 10.23 -6.04 26.30
CA ALA A 579 10.56 -6.09 24.88
C ALA A 579 10.85 -7.52 24.37
N GLY A 580 11.56 -8.34 25.15
CA GLY A 580 11.86 -9.73 24.78
C GLY A 580 10.61 -10.61 24.66
N PRO A 581 9.81 -10.75 25.73
CA PRO A 581 8.54 -11.47 25.69
C PRO A 581 7.55 -10.91 24.66
N LEU A 582 7.55 -9.59 24.42
CA LEU A 582 6.76 -8.97 23.36
C LEU A 582 7.22 -9.37 21.96
N GLY A 583 8.52 -9.51 21.73
CA GLY A 583 9.06 -10.06 20.49
C GLY A 583 8.59 -11.50 20.26
N ALA A 584 8.57 -12.32 21.31
CA ALA A 584 8.06 -13.69 21.25
C ALA A 584 6.54 -13.72 20.94
N LEU A 585 5.75 -12.84 21.57
CA LEU A 585 4.33 -12.68 21.26
C LEU A 585 4.10 -12.22 19.82
N ALA A 586 4.87 -11.24 19.35
CA ALA A 586 4.76 -10.69 18.00
C ALA A 586 5.07 -11.72 16.91
N PHE A 587 6.02 -12.62 17.17
CA PHE A 587 6.32 -13.74 16.28
C PHE A 587 5.14 -14.72 16.15
N LEU A 588 4.37 -14.91 17.21
CA LEU A 588 3.25 -15.86 17.27
C LEU A 588 1.91 -15.24 16.88
N VAL A 589 1.72 -13.96 17.18
CA VAL A 589 0.46 -13.22 17.02
C VAL A 589 0.78 -11.86 16.42
N SER A 590 0.52 -11.70 15.12
CA SER A 590 0.92 -10.52 14.35
C SER A 590 0.37 -9.20 14.88
N ALA A 591 -0.76 -9.23 15.60
CA ALA A 591 -1.35 -8.07 16.28
C ALA A 591 -0.40 -7.41 17.31
N PHE A 592 0.64 -8.10 17.79
CA PHE A 592 1.64 -7.54 18.72
C PHE A 592 2.87 -6.93 18.02
N ASN A 593 3.02 -7.08 16.69
CA ASN A 593 4.16 -6.54 15.93
C ASN A 593 4.39 -5.03 16.15
N PRO A 594 3.36 -4.16 16.13
CA PRO A 594 3.56 -2.73 16.36
C PRO A 594 4.09 -2.45 17.78
N LEU A 595 3.57 -3.15 18.80
CA LEU A 595 3.98 -2.98 20.19
C LEU A 595 5.42 -3.43 20.43
N ALA A 596 5.82 -4.57 19.84
CA ALA A 596 7.17 -5.08 19.95
C ALA A 596 8.20 -4.10 19.36
N LYS A 597 7.95 -3.60 18.14
CA LYS A 597 8.80 -2.58 17.50
C LYS A 597 8.92 -1.31 18.34
N LYS A 598 7.83 -0.89 19.01
CA LYS A 598 7.83 0.32 19.86
C LYS A 598 8.54 0.12 21.18
N ALA A 599 8.33 -1.01 21.84
CA ALA A 599 9.06 -1.36 23.07
C ALA A 599 10.57 -1.43 22.81
N GLU A 600 10.99 -1.97 21.66
CA GLU A 600 12.39 -2.01 21.25
C GLU A 600 12.98 -0.60 21.06
N LYS A 601 12.24 0.31 20.42
CA LYS A 601 12.65 1.71 20.25
C LYS A 601 12.79 2.47 21.58
N VAL A 602 11.94 2.18 22.57
CA VAL A 602 12.10 2.74 23.93
C VAL A 602 13.38 2.21 24.60
N GLY A 603 13.86 1.02 24.20
CA GLY A 603 15.04 0.36 24.74
C GLY A 603 16.37 0.60 24.01
N ARG A 604 16.37 1.20 22.80
CA ARG A 604 17.59 1.42 21.99
C ARG A 604 18.27 2.77 22.31
N PRO A 605 19.60 2.82 22.51
CA PRO A 605 20.34 4.07 22.62
C PRO A 605 20.49 4.76 21.25
N GLU A 606 20.32 6.09 21.19
CA GLU A 606 20.70 6.86 19.99
C GLU A 606 22.22 6.77 19.76
N GLY A 607 22.64 6.27 18.60
CA GLY A 607 24.05 6.23 18.18
C GLY A 607 24.50 5.05 17.32
N GLU A 608 23.68 4.02 17.12
CA GLU A 608 23.93 2.97 16.12
C GLU A 608 23.03 3.18 14.90
N ASP A 609 23.37 4.19 14.11
CA ASP A 609 23.08 4.17 12.68
C ASP A 609 24.43 4.10 11.96
N SER A 610 24.52 3.17 10.99
CA SER A 610 25.63 2.84 10.06
C SER A 610 26.71 1.84 10.52
N GLY A 611 26.61 0.61 9.98
CA GLY A 611 27.69 -0.39 9.91
C GLY A 611 27.21 -1.69 9.26
N PRO A 612 27.97 -2.32 8.32
CA PRO A 612 27.41 -3.20 7.30
C PRO A 612 26.90 -4.52 7.88
N THR A 613 25.80 -5.01 7.31
CA THR A 613 25.33 -6.39 7.46
C THR A 613 26.45 -7.34 7.04
N LEU A 614 27.15 -7.88 8.03
CA LEU A 614 28.08 -8.99 7.88
C LEU A 614 27.27 -10.25 7.58
N SER A 615 27.57 -10.81 6.42
CA SER A 615 27.32 -12.20 6.04
C SER A 615 27.67 -13.19 7.17
N ALA A 616 26.75 -14.10 7.48
CA ALA A 616 27.04 -15.49 7.84
C ALA A 616 25.78 -16.33 7.59
#